data_AF-A0A1A0M5Q5-F1
#
_entry.id   AF-A0A1A0M5Q5-F1
#
_cell.length_a   1.000
_cell.length_b   1.000
_cell.length_c   1.000
_cell.angle_alpha   90.00
_cell.angle_beta   90.00
_cell.angle_gamma   90.00
#
_symmetry.space_group_name_H-M   'P 1'
#
loop_
_entity.id
_entity.type
_entity.pdbx_description
1 polymer ?
#
loop_
_entity_poly.entity_id
_entity_poly.type
_entity_poly.pdbx_seq_one_letter_code
_entity_poly.pdbx_strand_id
1 'polypeptide(L)'
;MVDFALRSCGLRGHATFAPDEPELAARLHVQTPVGEAWRCLRCETFVVGPPRGKGPAESAPEVPRGRLLRDRVLMRVLAVERVFRFLLLAAMSYGVFRVRAARVHLRDMFEKDLPLLRPLADQIGWNIDGSKIIRHINDAFTMSGTTLLWIGIGIAVYALIELVEAVGLWGMWRWGEYFAVVATGIFLPLEIYELTEKVTTLRVAMLLVNIIAVLWLLWSKRLFGLNGGGAAYRQEHETESLMSVERAGLATTTP
;
A
#
# COMPACT_ATOMS: atom_id res chain seq x y z
N MET A 1 -9.83 23.95 -3.68
CA MET A 1 -8.98 22.97 -2.98
C MET A 1 -9.90 22.03 -2.21
N VAL A 2 -9.75 20.71 -2.31
CA VAL A 2 -10.67 19.77 -1.65
C VAL A 2 -10.34 19.70 -0.16
N ASP A 3 -11.30 20.03 0.69
CA ASP A 3 -11.20 19.82 2.13
C ASP A 3 -11.50 18.34 2.48
N PHE A 4 -10.44 17.60 2.83
CA PHE A 4 -10.52 16.19 3.21
C PHE A 4 -11.22 15.98 4.56
N ALA A 5 -11.19 16.96 5.46
CA ALA A 5 -11.88 16.87 6.74
C ALA A 5 -13.40 16.91 6.53
N LEU A 6 -13.88 17.85 5.70
CA LEU A 6 -15.29 17.95 5.32
C LEU A 6 -15.77 16.69 4.59
N ARG A 7 -15.02 16.19 3.59
CA ARG A 7 -15.36 14.94 2.90
C ARG A 7 -15.44 13.75 3.85
N SER A 8 -14.47 13.63 4.76
CA SER A 8 -14.45 12.55 5.75
C SER A 8 -15.63 12.65 6.73
N CYS A 9 -15.98 13.86 7.17
CA CYS A 9 -17.18 14.11 7.98
C CYS A 9 -18.48 13.80 7.25
N GLY A 10 -18.59 14.15 5.96
CA GLY A 10 -19.77 13.80 5.16
C GLY A 10 -19.96 12.28 4.98
N LEU A 11 -18.86 11.52 4.89
CA LEU A 11 -18.92 10.07 4.66
C LEU A 11 -19.00 9.22 5.94
N ARG A 12 -18.34 9.65 7.02
CA ARG A 12 -18.22 8.86 8.27
C ARG A 12 -18.86 9.55 9.48
N GLY A 13 -19.45 10.72 9.27
CA GLY A 13 -19.95 11.59 10.31
C GLY A 13 -18.86 12.33 11.09
N HIS A 14 -19.33 13.23 11.95
CA HIS A 14 -18.50 14.10 12.77
C HIS A 14 -17.92 13.39 13.99
N ALA A 15 -16.71 13.75 14.39
CA ALA A 15 -16.07 13.19 15.58
C ALA A 15 -16.18 14.19 16.72
N THR A 16 -17.20 14.05 17.56
CA THR A 16 -17.48 14.91 18.73
C THR A 16 -17.12 14.15 20.00
N PHE A 17 -16.51 14.81 20.97
CA PHE A 17 -16.11 14.22 22.24
C PHE A 17 -16.34 15.20 23.39
N ALA A 18 -16.86 14.72 24.50
CA ALA A 18 -17.06 15.50 25.73
C ALA A 18 -15.99 15.17 26.77
N PRO A 19 -14.99 16.04 26.99
CA PRO A 19 -14.01 15.85 28.07
C PRO A 19 -14.63 16.00 29.46
N ASP A 20 -14.08 15.28 30.42
CA ASP A 20 -14.42 15.41 31.85
C ASP A 20 -13.88 16.72 32.45
N GLU A 21 -12.82 17.27 31.87
CA GLU A 21 -12.21 18.54 32.27
C GLU A 21 -13.13 19.72 31.88
N PRO A 22 -13.68 20.46 32.86
CA PRO A 22 -14.77 21.42 32.62
C PRO A 22 -14.34 22.60 31.75
N GLU A 23 -13.10 23.08 31.91
CA GLU A 23 -12.55 24.18 31.11
C GLU A 23 -12.42 23.79 29.62
N LEU A 24 -12.07 22.53 29.35
CA LEU A 24 -11.93 22.02 27.99
C LEU A 24 -13.31 21.71 27.38
N ALA A 25 -14.23 21.20 28.19
CA ALA A 25 -15.61 21.00 27.78
C ALA A 25 -16.24 22.33 27.36
N ALA A 26 -16.01 23.41 28.12
CA ALA A 26 -16.50 24.75 27.78
C ALA A 26 -15.99 25.29 26.43
N ARG A 27 -14.79 24.88 25.99
CA ARG A 27 -14.22 25.26 24.68
C ARG A 27 -14.75 24.44 23.51
N LEU A 28 -15.24 23.22 23.78
CA LEU A 28 -15.74 22.28 22.77
C LEU A 28 -17.27 22.19 22.73
N HIS A 29 -17.96 22.76 23.71
CA HIS A 29 -19.41 22.74 23.85
C HIS A 29 -19.99 24.15 23.69
N VAL A 30 -21.13 24.25 23.01
CA VAL A 30 -21.94 25.47 22.97
C VAL A 30 -23.41 25.11 23.08
N GLN A 31 -24.16 25.89 23.86
CA GLN A 31 -25.61 25.79 23.88
C GLN A 31 -26.18 26.58 22.70
N THR A 32 -26.99 25.94 21.88
CA THR A 32 -27.70 26.59 20.76
C THR A 32 -29.21 26.60 21.03
N PRO A 33 -30.00 27.43 20.33
CA PRO A 33 -31.46 27.45 20.48
C PRO A 33 -32.14 26.10 20.21
N VAL A 34 -31.50 25.24 19.41
CA VAL A 34 -32.02 23.91 19.04
C VAL A 34 -31.51 22.78 19.95
N GLY A 35 -30.58 23.07 20.87
CA GLY A 35 -30.00 22.09 21.79
C GLY A 35 -28.49 22.26 22.00
N GLU A 36 -27.88 21.31 22.70
CA GLU A 36 -26.42 21.25 22.84
C GLU A 36 -25.75 21.02 21.47
N ALA A 37 -24.57 21.61 21.29
CA ALA A 37 -23.73 21.36 20.13
C ALA A 37 -22.27 21.19 20.53
N TRP A 38 -21.61 20.24 19.88
CA TRP A 38 -20.24 19.86 20.17
C TRP A 38 -19.34 20.09 18.96
N ARG A 39 -18.16 20.66 19.21
CA ARG A 39 -17.17 20.96 18.17
C ARG A 39 -16.54 19.67 17.67
N CYS A 40 -16.61 19.44 16.37
CA CYS A 40 -16.01 18.29 15.73
C CYS A 40 -14.48 18.36 15.80
N LEU A 41 -13.84 17.36 16.39
CA LEU A 41 -12.38 17.21 16.47
C LEU A 41 -11.69 17.08 15.11
N ARG A 42 -12.45 16.92 14.00
CA ARG A 42 -11.92 16.82 12.63
C ARG A 42 -12.04 18.11 11.81
N CYS A 43 -13.26 18.63 11.69
CA CYS A 43 -13.59 19.76 10.81
C CYS A 43 -13.89 21.06 11.58
N GLU A 44 -13.79 21.03 12.91
CA GLU A 44 -14.00 22.16 13.81
C GLU A 44 -15.39 22.80 13.80
N THR A 45 -16.31 22.32 12.96
CA THR A 45 -17.72 22.71 12.96
C THR A 45 -18.40 22.23 14.24
N PHE A 46 -19.26 23.07 14.81
CA PHE A 46 -20.18 22.67 15.87
C PHE A 46 -21.34 21.88 15.29
N VAL A 47 -21.58 20.70 15.86
CA VAL A 47 -22.60 19.75 15.42
C VAL A 47 -23.63 19.62 16.52
N VAL A 48 -24.89 19.88 16.20
CA VAL A 48 -26.00 19.80 17.13
C VAL A 48 -26.27 18.34 17.50
N GLY A 49 -26.52 18.10 18.79
CA GLY A 49 -26.83 16.79 19.35
C GLY A 49 -25.76 16.28 20.33
N PRO A 50 -26.02 15.12 20.96
CA PRO A 50 -25.14 14.58 21.98
C PRO A 50 -23.78 14.15 21.40
N PRO A 51 -22.71 14.21 22.20
CA PRO A 51 -21.37 13.85 21.76
C PRO A 51 -21.27 12.33 21.56
N ARG A 52 -20.58 11.89 20.51
CA ARG A 52 -20.32 10.48 20.22
C ARG A 52 -19.47 9.74 21.26
N GLY A 53 -18.69 10.46 22.06
CA GLY A 53 -17.86 9.89 23.12
C GLY A 53 -17.71 10.87 24.27
N LYS A 54 -17.37 10.34 25.45
CA LYS A 54 -17.13 11.10 26.67
C LYS A 54 -16.03 10.43 27.50
N GLY A 55 -15.37 11.21 28.35
CA GLY A 55 -14.37 10.72 29.30
C GLY A 55 -13.20 11.69 29.45
N PRO A 56 -12.11 11.29 30.10
CA PRO A 56 -10.94 12.14 30.30
C PRO A 56 -10.39 12.61 28.96
N ALA A 57 -9.87 13.84 28.89
CA ALA A 57 -9.37 14.39 27.65
C ALA A 57 -8.37 13.46 26.96
N GLU A 58 -7.50 12.80 27.73
CA GLU A 58 -6.50 11.83 27.25
C GLU A 58 -7.08 10.63 26.51
N SER A 59 -8.33 10.25 26.83
CA SER A 59 -9.05 9.16 26.17
C SER A 59 -9.75 9.58 24.88
N ALA A 60 -9.71 10.87 24.54
CA ALA A 60 -10.31 11.37 23.31
C ALA A 60 -9.68 10.69 22.09
N PRO A 61 -10.49 10.27 21.12
CA PRO A 61 -9.96 9.61 19.93
C PRO A 61 -9.04 10.55 19.16
N GLU A 62 -7.87 10.07 18.78
CA GLU A 62 -6.98 10.80 17.88
C GLU A 62 -7.59 10.85 16.48
N VAL A 63 -8.15 12.00 16.12
CA VAL A 63 -8.75 12.22 14.81
C VAL A 63 -7.75 12.93 13.92
N PRO A 64 -7.25 12.28 12.86
CA PRO A 64 -6.31 12.92 11.95
C PRO A 64 -7.00 14.03 11.17
N ARG A 65 -6.26 15.11 10.98
CA ARG A 65 -6.67 16.32 10.26
C ARG A 65 -5.68 16.63 9.14
N GLY A 66 -6.00 17.65 8.35
CA GLY A 66 -5.05 18.27 7.41
C GLY A 66 -4.23 17.31 6.56
N ARG A 67 -2.91 17.34 6.74
CA ARG A 67 -1.94 16.55 5.96
C ARG A 67 -2.04 15.06 6.25
N LEU A 68 -2.32 14.68 7.49
CA LEU A 68 -2.40 13.28 7.92
C LEU A 68 -3.55 12.51 7.26
N LEU A 69 -4.64 13.19 6.91
CA LEU A 69 -5.71 12.60 6.10
C LEU A 69 -5.27 12.30 4.67
N ARG A 70 -4.49 13.18 4.05
CA ARG A 70 -3.95 12.98 2.69
C ARG A 70 -2.95 11.84 2.66
N ASP A 71 -2.03 11.80 3.63
CA ASP A 71 -1.08 10.71 3.77
C ASP A 71 -1.79 9.37 3.87
N ARG A 72 -2.86 9.27 4.67
CA ARG A 72 -3.66 8.04 4.79
C ARG A 72 -4.25 7.60 3.45
N VAL A 73 -4.75 8.54 2.64
CA VAL A 73 -5.30 8.21 1.33
C VAL A 73 -4.18 7.71 0.41
N LEU A 74 -3.05 8.40 0.36
CA LEU A 74 -1.93 8.01 -0.49
C LEU A 74 -1.37 6.63 -0.09
N MET A 75 -1.22 6.38 1.20
CA MET A 75 -0.80 5.09 1.75
C MET A 75 -1.75 3.95 1.36
N ARG A 76 -3.06 4.20 1.37
CA ARG A 76 -4.04 3.21 0.90
C ARG A 76 -3.98 2.98 -0.60
N VAL A 77 -3.74 4.02 -1.39
CA VAL A 77 -3.57 3.87 -2.85
C VAL A 77 -2.33 3.03 -3.15
N LEU A 78 -1.21 3.30 -2.47
CA LEU A 78 0.01 2.48 -2.58
C LEU A 78 -0.26 1.04 -2.14
N ALA A 79 -0.94 0.84 -1.01
CA ALA A 79 -1.30 -0.51 -0.55
C ALA A 79 -2.16 -1.27 -1.58
N VAL A 80 -3.11 -0.61 -2.24
CA VAL A 80 -3.94 -1.23 -3.29
C VAL A 80 -3.11 -1.61 -4.51
N GLU A 81 -2.17 -0.78 -4.92
CA GLU A 81 -1.23 -1.11 -6.00
C GLU A 81 -0.40 -2.35 -5.66
N ARG A 82 0.13 -2.42 -4.43
CA ARG A 82 0.87 -3.58 -3.91
C ARG A 82 0.02 -4.86 -3.90
N VAL A 83 -1.25 -4.78 -3.50
CA VAL A 83 -2.18 -5.92 -3.58
C VAL A 83 -2.36 -6.38 -5.02
N PHE A 84 -2.55 -5.46 -5.96
CA PHE A 84 -2.68 -5.81 -7.37
C PHE A 84 -1.44 -6.54 -7.88
N ARG A 85 -0.24 -6.03 -7.56
CA ARG A 85 1.02 -6.67 -7.93
C ARG A 85 1.17 -8.06 -7.30
N PHE A 86 0.82 -8.21 -6.01
CA PHE A 86 0.76 -9.50 -5.33
C PHE A 86 -0.12 -10.50 -6.08
N LEU A 87 -1.35 -10.11 -6.47
CA LEU A 87 -2.27 -11.00 -7.17
C LEU A 87 -1.71 -11.45 -8.53
N LEU A 88 -1.07 -10.55 -9.28
CA LEU A 88 -0.40 -10.88 -10.54
C LEU A 88 0.74 -11.88 -10.34
N LEU A 89 1.62 -11.63 -9.36
CA LEU A 89 2.76 -12.50 -9.07
C LEU A 89 2.31 -13.86 -8.52
N ALA A 90 1.30 -13.89 -7.67
CA ALA A 90 0.70 -15.12 -7.16
C ALA A 90 0.09 -15.97 -8.29
N ALA A 91 -0.63 -15.34 -9.23
CA ALA A 91 -1.16 -16.01 -10.42
C ALA A 91 -0.03 -16.56 -11.31
N MET A 92 1.04 -15.79 -11.50
CA MET A 92 2.21 -16.21 -12.27
C MET A 92 2.92 -17.40 -11.60
N SER A 93 3.16 -17.35 -10.29
CA SER A 93 3.76 -18.43 -9.51
C SER A 93 2.90 -19.70 -9.58
N TYR A 94 1.58 -19.57 -9.41
CA TYR A 94 0.62 -20.66 -9.59
C TYR A 94 0.72 -21.28 -11.00
N GLY A 95 0.80 -20.44 -12.04
CA GLY A 95 1.01 -20.88 -13.42
C GLY A 95 2.30 -21.70 -13.58
N VAL A 96 3.42 -21.23 -13.03
CA VAL A 96 4.71 -21.95 -13.06
C VAL A 96 4.61 -23.30 -12.36
N PHE A 97 4.01 -23.36 -11.17
CA PHE A 97 3.81 -24.62 -10.46
C PHE A 97 2.83 -25.56 -11.18
N ARG A 98 1.77 -25.03 -11.80
CA ARG A 98 0.82 -25.81 -12.58
C ARG A 98 1.46 -26.42 -13.81
N VAL A 99 2.28 -25.66 -14.53
CA VAL A 99 3.07 -26.15 -15.67
C VAL A 99 4.07 -27.20 -15.21
N ARG A 100 4.80 -26.95 -14.10
CA ARG A 100 5.73 -27.95 -13.52
C ARG A 100 5.02 -29.25 -13.15
N ALA A 101 3.85 -29.18 -12.51
CA ALA A 101 3.06 -30.35 -12.17
C ALA A 101 2.54 -31.08 -13.44
N ALA A 102 2.13 -30.32 -14.46
CA ALA A 102 1.73 -30.87 -15.74
C ALA A 102 2.90 -31.51 -16.52
N ARG A 103 4.15 -31.06 -16.34
CA ARG A 103 5.33 -31.69 -16.97
C ARG A 103 5.55 -33.14 -16.56
N VAL A 104 5.10 -33.55 -15.36
CA VAL A 104 5.19 -34.95 -14.90
C VAL A 104 4.25 -35.87 -15.70
N HIS A 105 3.11 -35.37 -16.20
CA HIS A 105 2.19 -36.13 -17.07
C HIS A 105 2.39 -35.87 -18.57
N LEU A 106 2.89 -34.69 -18.95
CA LEU A 106 3.07 -34.31 -20.35
C LEU A 106 4.30 -34.97 -20.99
N ARG A 107 5.33 -35.37 -20.23
CA ARG A 107 6.48 -36.10 -20.81
C ARG A 107 6.06 -37.44 -21.42
N ASP A 108 5.20 -38.18 -20.71
CA ASP A 108 4.69 -39.49 -21.16
C ASP A 108 3.74 -39.37 -22.38
N MET A 109 3.01 -38.27 -22.53
CA MET A 109 2.15 -38.02 -23.71
C MET A 109 2.94 -37.43 -24.88
N PHE A 110 3.86 -36.49 -24.64
CA PHE A 110 4.62 -35.86 -25.71
C PHE A 110 5.63 -36.82 -26.36
N GLU A 111 6.25 -37.75 -25.61
CA GLU A 111 7.08 -38.81 -26.21
C GLU A 111 6.27 -39.82 -27.04
N LYS A 112 4.99 -40.04 -26.70
CA LYS A 112 4.09 -40.95 -27.43
C LYS A 112 3.41 -40.32 -28.64
N ASP A 113 3.02 -39.05 -28.55
CA ASP A 113 2.15 -38.41 -29.56
C ASP A 113 2.93 -37.57 -30.58
N LEU A 114 4.16 -37.15 -30.26
CA LEU A 114 5.01 -36.37 -31.17
C LEU A 114 5.42 -37.12 -32.46
N PRO A 115 5.62 -38.45 -32.49
CA PRO A 115 5.85 -39.18 -33.74
C PRO A 115 4.62 -39.24 -34.65
N LEU A 116 3.41 -39.19 -34.09
CA LEU A 116 2.14 -39.36 -34.81
C LEU A 116 1.68 -38.09 -35.53
N LEU A 117 2.11 -36.92 -35.07
CA LEU A 117 1.71 -35.62 -35.62
C LEU A 117 2.66 -35.07 -36.71
N ARG A 118 3.87 -35.61 -36.83
CA ARG A 118 4.85 -35.26 -37.88
C ARG A 118 4.28 -35.35 -39.31
N PRO A 119 3.60 -36.44 -39.73
CA PRO A 119 3.09 -36.55 -41.10
C PRO A 119 1.94 -35.57 -41.40
N LEU A 120 1.20 -35.10 -40.39
CA LEU A 120 0.11 -34.13 -40.55
C LEU A 120 0.62 -32.69 -40.68
N ALA A 121 1.72 -32.35 -39.99
CA ALA A 121 2.31 -31.01 -40.05
C ALA A 121 2.98 -30.70 -41.39
N ASP A 122 3.68 -31.68 -41.97
CA ASP A 122 4.35 -31.55 -43.27
C ASP A 122 3.34 -31.40 -44.43
N GLN A 123 2.15 -32.00 -44.30
CA GLN A 123 1.11 -31.93 -45.32
C GLN A 123 0.38 -30.56 -45.36
N ILE A 124 0.45 -29.78 -44.28
CA ILE A 124 -0.18 -28.46 -44.14
C ILE A 124 0.84 -27.32 -44.42
N GLY A 125 2.12 -27.64 -44.67
CA GLY A 125 3.17 -26.65 -44.97
C GLY A 125 3.46 -25.68 -43.82
N TRP A 126 3.05 -26.04 -42.59
CA TRP A 126 3.26 -25.21 -41.42
C TRP A 126 4.65 -25.48 -40.86
N ASN A 127 5.58 -24.53 -41.06
CA ASN A 127 6.95 -24.66 -40.61
C ASN A 127 7.05 -24.41 -39.08
N ILE A 128 6.73 -25.45 -38.31
CA ILE A 128 6.66 -25.47 -36.84
C ILE A 128 8.02 -25.08 -36.21
N ASP A 129 9.13 -25.29 -36.91
CA ASP A 129 10.48 -25.05 -36.39
C ASP A 129 10.86 -23.55 -36.24
N GLY A 130 10.10 -22.63 -36.87
CA GLY A 130 10.47 -21.21 -36.96
C GLY A 130 9.88 -20.25 -35.92
N SER A 131 8.83 -20.63 -35.19
CA SER A 131 8.07 -19.64 -34.40
C SER A 131 8.73 -19.31 -33.05
N LYS A 132 8.82 -18.01 -32.71
CA LYS A 132 9.33 -17.54 -31.39
C LYS A 132 8.53 -18.14 -30.22
N ILE A 133 7.25 -18.43 -30.44
CA ILE A 133 6.35 -19.03 -29.46
C ILE A 133 6.79 -20.46 -29.16
N ILE A 134 7.11 -21.26 -30.19
CA ILE A 134 7.60 -22.63 -30.02
C ILE A 134 8.99 -22.63 -29.38
N ARG A 135 9.87 -21.67 -29.67
CA ARG A 135 11.16 -21.51 -28.95
C ARG A 135 10.97 -21.22 -27.47
N HIS A 136 10.11 -20.28 -27.09
CA HIS A 136 9.84 -20.00 -25.68
C HIS A 136 9.17 -21.17 -24.96
N ILE A 137 8.32 -21.91 -25.67
CA ILE A 137 7.75 -23.17 -25.19
C ILE A 137 8.85 -24.23 -25.01
N ASN A 138 9.72 -24.42 -26.00
CA ASN A 138 10.80 -25.41 -25.97
C ASN A 138 11.87 -25.06 -24.92
N ASP A 139 12.23 -23.79 -24.75
CA ASP A 139 13.13 -23.30 -23.69
C ASP A 139 12.52 -23.49 -22.29
N ALA A 140 11.20 -23.28 -22.14
CA ALA A 140 10.48 -23.60 -20.93
C ALA A 140 10.42 -25.13 -20.67
N PHE A 141 10.44 -25.96 -21.73
CA PHE A 141 10.47 -27.41 -21.65
C PHE A 141 11.88 -27.99 -21.45
N THR A 142 12.95 -27.35 -21.92
CA THR A 142 14.37 -27.74 -21.73
C THR A 142 14.94 -27.24 -20.40
N MET A 143 14.37 -26.20 -19.80
CA MET A 143 14.71 -25.78 -18.43
C MET A 143 14.46 -26.91 -17.44
N SER A 144 15.47 -27.26 -16.65
CA SER A 144 15.38 -28.33 -15.64
C SER A 144 14.17 -28.13 -14.71
N GLY A 145 13.56 -29.23 -14.26
CA GLY A 145 12.44 -29.16 -13.30
C GLY A 145 12.79 -28.41 -12.01
N THR A 146 14.09 -28.37 -11.68
CA THR A 146 14.68 -27.62 -10.57
C THR A 146 14.75 -26.12 -10.86
N THR A 147 15.07 -25.71 -12.08
CA THR A 147 15.08 -24.28 -12.47
C THR A 147 13.68 -23.68 -12.40
N LEU A 148 12.65 -24.35 -12.93
CA LEU A 148 11.26 -23.87 -12.80
C LEU A 148 10.79 -23.84 -11.33
N LEU A 149 11.26 -24.77 -10.50
CA LEU A 149 10.99 -24.73 -9.06
C LEU A 149 11.56 -23.45 -8.43
N TRP A 150 12.84 -23.16 -8.67
CA TRP A 150 13.47 -21.96 -8.12
C TRP A 150 12.86 -20.66 -8.64
N ILE A 151 12.47 -20.61 -9.93
CA ILE A 151 11.73 -19.48 -10.49
C ILE A 151 10.38 -19.32 -9.79
N GLY A 152 9.61 -20.40 -9.67
CA GLY A 152 8.30 -20.39 -9.01
C GLY A 152 8.38 -19.96 -7.54
N ILE A 153 9.39 -20.44 -6.82
CA ILE A 153 9.71 -20.03 -5.44
C ILE A 153 10.10 -18.56 -5.39
N GLY A 154 10.98 -18.09 -6.27
CA GLY A 154 11.41 -16.69 -6.31
C GLY A 154 10.23 -15.74 -6.52
N ILE A 155 9.33 -16.06 -7.47
CA ILE A 155 8.11 -15.29 -7.72
C ILE A 155 7.17 -15.36 -6.49
N ALA A 156 7.02 -16.52 -5.85
CA ALA A 156 6.20 -16.66 -4.66
C ALA A 156 6.71 -15.83 -3.48
N VAL A 157 8.03 -15.86 -3.24
CA VAL A 157 8.68 -15.03 -2.20
C VAL A 157 8.46 -13.55 -2.49
N TYR A 158 8.64 -13.13 -3.74
CA TYR A 158 8.40 -11.74 -4.11
C TYR A 158 6.94 -11.32 -3.92
N ALA A 159 5.99 -12.20 -4.27
CA ALA A 159 4.57 -11.98 -3.99
C ALA A 159 4.33 -11.80 -2.47
N LEU A 160 4.95 -12.63 -1.63
CA LEU A 160 4.81 -12.51 -0.17
C LEU A 160 5.34 -11.17 0.37
N ILE A 161 6.46 -10.66 -0.18
CA ILE A 161 6.99 -9.33 0.18
C ILE A 161 5.96 -8.25 -0.14
N GLU A 162 5.38 -8.26 -1.34
CA GLU A 162 4.35 -7.29 -1.76
C GLU A 162 3.10 -7.36 -0.87
N LEU A 163 2.72 -8.56 -0.41
CA LEU A 163 1.62 -8.73 0.54
C LEU A 163 1.95 -8.14 1.92
N VAL A 164 3.16 -8.36 2.43
CA VAL A 164 3.61 -7.79 3.71
C VAL A 164 3.65 -6.25 3.64
N GLU A 165 4.14 -5.69 2.54
CA GLU A 165 4.08 -4.25 2.29
C GLU A 165 2.65 -3.74 2.28
N ALA A 166 1.76 -4.38 1.52
CA ALA A 166 0.36 -3.99 1.42
C ALA A 166 -0.31 -3.94 2.80
N VAL A 167 -0.10 -4.96 3.64
CA VAL A 167 -0.64 -5.02 5.00
C VAL A 167 -0.06 -3.89 5.87
N GLY A 168 1.26 -3.69 5.84
CA GLY A 168 1.93 -2.64 6.61
C GLY A 168 1.46 -1.24 6.23
N LEU A 169 1.35 -0.94 4.93
CA LEU A 169 0.89 0.35 4.41
C LEU A 169 -0.59 0.57 4.67
N TRP A 170 -1.43 -0.47 4.55
CA TRP A 170 -2.86 -0.39 4.84
C TRP A 170 -3.13 -0.07 6.31
N GLY A 171 -2.36 -0.69 7.20
CA GLY A 171 -2.40 -0.43 8.64
C GLY A 171 -1.79 0.91 9.05
N MET A 172 -1.06 1.58 8.15
CA MET A 172 -0.23 2.77 8.43
C MET A 172 0.72 2.53 9.62
N TRP A 173 1.24 1.30 9.72
CA TRP A 173 2.18 0.96 10.77
C TRP A 173 3.56 1.44 10.38
N ARG A 174 4.27 2.09 11.32
CA ARG A 174 5.62 2.63 11.06
C ARG A 174 6.58 1.54 10.54
N TRP A 175 6.51 0.32 11.07
CA TRP A 175 7.35 -0.79 10.58
C TRP A 175 7.06 -1.13 9.11
N GLY A 176 5.80 -1.00 8.67
CA GLY A 176 5.40 -1.19 7.28
C GLY A 176 5.96 -0.10 6.36
N GLU A 177 6.01 1.14 6.83
CA GLU A 177 6.68 2.25 6.12
C GLU A 177 8.20 1.99 5.98
N TYR A 178 8.86 1.55 7.06
CA TYR A 178 10.27 1.15 7.00
C TYR A 178 10.48 -0.02 6.03
N PHE A 179 9.64 -1.04 6.11
CA PHE A 179 9.71 -2.21 5.25
C PHE A 179 9.57 -1.85 3.78
N ALA A 180 8.57 -1.03 3.42
CA ALA A 180 8.35 -0.58 2.04
C ALA A 180 9.56 0.18 1.47
N VAL A 181 10.18 1.06 2.27
CA VAL A 181 11.38 1.80 1.83
C VAL A 181 12.57 0.86 1.64
N VAL A 182 12.80 -0.07 2.58
CA VAL A 182 13.93 -1.02 2.51
C VAL A 182 13.74 -1.98 1.33
N ALA A 183 12.57 -2.58 1.21
CA ALA A 183 12.26 -3.52 0.14
C ALA A 183 12.39 -2.84 -1.23
N THR A 184 11.71 -1.70 -1.45
CA THR A 184 11.84 -0.95 -2.70
C THR A 184 13.29 -0.53 -2.96
N GLY A 185 14.02 -0.10 -1.93
CA GLY A 185 15.43 0.28 -2.01
C GLY A 185 16.36 -0.86 -2.48
N ILE A 186 16.11 -2.10 -2.04
CA ILE A 186 16.87 -3.29 -2.45
C ILE A 186 16.58 -3.65 -3.92
N PHE A 187 15.35 -3.45 -4.39
CA PHE A 187 14.96 -3.77 -5.76
C PHE A 187 15.30 -2.66 -6.78
N LEU A 188 15.51 -1.41 -6.35
CA LEU A 188 15.86 -0.29 -7.25
C LEU A 188 17.12 -0.54 -8.09
N PRO A 189 18.27 -1.02 -7.54
CA PRO A 189 19.46 -1.33 -8.35
C PRO A 189 19.19 -2.36 -9.44
N LEU A 190 18.35 -3.36 -9.15
CA LEU A 190 17.96 -4.39 -10.10
C LEU A 190 17.10 -3.79 -11.23
N GLU A 191 16.11 -2.97 -10.87
CA GLU A 191 15.26 -2.27 -11.86
C GLU A 191 16.08 -1.33 -12.77
N ILE A 192 17.08 -0.64 -12.21
CA ILE A 192 17.99 0.24 -12.97
C ILE A 192 18.84 -0.58 -13.94
N TYR A 193 19.40 -1.72 -13.50
CA TYR A 193 20.17 -2.61 -14.37
C TYR A 193 19.33 -3.18 -15.51
N GLU A 194 18.09 -3.59 -15.25
CA GLU A 194 17.20 -4.07 -16.33
C GLU A 194 16.83 -2.98 -17.34
N LEU A 195 16.79 -1.71 -16.92
CA LEU A 195 16.53 -0.58 -17.81
C LEU A 195 17.68 -0.34 -18.80
N THR A 196 18.94 -0.62 -18.42
CA THR A 196 20.09 -0.42 -19.32
C THR A 196 20.12 -1.45 -20.45
N GLU A 197 19.54 -2.64 -20.24
CA GLU A 197 19.42 -3.66 -21.28
C GLU A 197 18.17 -3.51 -22.15
N LYS A 198 17.01 -3.14 -21.58
CA LYS A 198 15.73 -3.03 -22.30
C LYS A 198 14.90 -1.85 -21.81
N VAL A 199 15.09 -0.70 -22.44
CA VAL A 199 14.29 0.51 -22.21
C VAL A 199 12.90 0.31 -22.82
N THR A 200 11.87 0.25 -21.97
CA THR A 200 10.46 0.36 -22.40
C THR A 200 9.80 1.47 -21.61
N THR A 201 8.88 2.21 -22.24
CA THR A 201 8.19 3.34 -21.59
C THR A 201 7.48 2.93 -20.31
N LEU A 202 6.92 1.71 -20.28
CA LEU A 202 6.26 1.14 -19.11
C LEU A 202 7.23 0.90 -17.95
N ARG A 203 8.43 0.37 -18.21
CA ARG A 203 9.46 0.13 -17.17
C ARG A 203 9.97 1.44 -16.59
N VAL A 204 10.22 2.44 -17.43
CA VAL A 204 10.64 3.78 -16.98
C VAL A 204 9.56 4.40 -16.09
N ALA A 205 8.29 4.32 -16.49
CA ALA A 205 7.18 4.85 -15.70
C ALA A 205 7.05 4.16 -14.34
N MET A 206 7.15 2.82 -14.29
CA MET A 206 7.11 2.07 -13.03
C MET A 206 8.27 2.43 -12.09
N LEU A 207 9.49 2.52 -12.62
CA LEU A 207 10.67 2.93 -11.86
C LEU A 207 10.48 4.33 -11.26
N LEU A 208 9.99 5.29 -12.05
CA LEU A 208 9.72 6.65 -11.58
C LEU A 208 8.68 6.67 -10.46
N VAL A 209 7.61 5.89 -10.58
CA VAL A 209 6.59 5.78 -9.53
C VAL A 209 7.19 5.22 -8.23
N ASN A 210 8.00 4.16 -8.31
CA ASN A 210 8.70 3.59 -7.15
C ASN A 210 9.63 4.62 -6.49
N ILE A 211 10.45 5.32 -7.27
CA ILE A 211 11.38 6.35 -6.78
C ILE A 211 10.61 7.48 -6.09
N ILE A 212 9.57 8.00 -6.73
CA ILE A 212 8.75 9.08 -6.16
C ILE A 212 8.09 8.61 -4.86
N ALA A 213 7.56 7.39 -4.81
CA ALA A 213 6.96 6.84 -3.59
C ALA A 213 7.97 6.73 -2.45
N VAL A 214 9.18 6.23 -2.71
CA VAL A 214 10.26 6.11 -1.71
C VAL A 214 10.71 7.49 -1.21
N LEU A 215 10.98 8.43 -2.12
CA LEU A 215 11.40 9.79 -1.75
C LEU A 215 10.31 10.50 -0.93
N TRP A 216 9.05 10.34 -1.34
CA TRP A 216 7.91 10.88 -0.62
C TRP A 216 7.78 10.28 0.78
N LEU A 217 7.93 8.97 0.94
CA LEU A 217 7.91 8.31 2.26
C LEU A 217 9.04 8.84 3.16
N LEU A 218 10.28 8.85 2.66
CA LEU A 218 11.44 9.33 3.41
C LEU A 218 11.26 10.77 3.90
N TRP A 219 10.79 11.66 3.02
CA TRP A 219 10.60 13.07 3.34
C TRP A 219 9.39 13.31 4.25
N SER A 220 8.21 12.81 3.85
CA SER A 220 6.92 13.13 4.49
C SER A 220 6.79 12.47 5.85
N LYS A 221 7.26 11.23 5.98
CA LYS A 221 7.13 10.43 7.21
C LYS A 221 8.37 10.51 8.11
N ARG A 222 9.40 11.27 7.71
CA ARG A 222 10.59 11.55 8.54
C ARG A 222 11.28 10.26 9.01
N LEU A 223 11.37 9.27 8.11
CA LEU A 223 11.98 7.97 8.42
C LEU A 223 13.50 8.10 8.58
N PHE A 224 14.09 7.14 9.30
CA PHE A 224 15.55 7.04 9.53
C PHE A 224 16.21 8.28 10.13
N GLY A 225 15.46 9.10 10.90
CA GLY A 225 16.00 10.29 11.55
C GLY A 225 16.03 11.55 10.67
N LEU A 226 15.60 11.45 9.41
CA LEU A 226 15.43 12.61 8.54
C LEU A 226 14.42 13.59 9.14
N ASN A 227 14.66 14.90 8.97
CA ASN A 227 13.74 15.97 9.39
C ASN A 227 13.29 15.90 10.88
N GLY A 228 14.17 15.42 11.77
CA GLY A 228 13.89 15.29 13.22
C GLY A 228 13.27 13.95 13.63
N GLY A 229 13.14 12.99 12.71
CA GLY A 229 12.80 11.61 13.00
C GLY A 229 11.41 11.38 13.60
N GLY A 230 11.27 10.25 14.32
CA GLY A 230 10.00 9.85 14.92
C GLY A 230 9.48 10.79 16.02
N ALA A 231 10.36 11.52 16.70
CA ALA A 231 9.97 12.51 17.70
C ALA A 231 9.25 13.71 17.05
N ALA A 232 9.83 14.25 15.97
CA ALA A 232 9.21 15.37 15.25
C ALA A 232 7.90 14.96 14.55
N TYR A 233 7.77 13.70 14.12
CA TYR A 233 6.51 13.15 13.60
C TYR A 233 5.41 13.11 14.65
N ARG A 234 5.72 12.70 15.89
CA ARG A 234 4.75 12.71 17.01
C ARG A 234 4.34 14.12 17.37
N GLN A 235 5.30 15.04 17.42
CA GLN A 235 5.02 16.45 17.68
C GLN A 235 4.08 17.06 16.62
N GLU A 236 4.27 16.73 15.34
CA GLU A 236 3.34 17.16 14.27
C GLU A 236 1.93 16.55 14.42
N HIS A 237 1.81 15.31 14.91
CA HIS A 237 0.50 14.73 15.22
C HIS A 237 -0.18 15.42 16.40
N GLU A 238 0.59 15.75 17.43
CA GLU A 238 0.11 16.47 18.61
C GLU A 238 -0.30 17.90 18.26
N THR A 239 0.40 18.60 17.37
CA THR A 239 0.00 19.95 16.95
C THR A 239 -1.18 19.95 15.97
N GLU A 240 -1.37 18.88 15.18
CA GLU A 240 -2.53 18.78 14.28
C GLU A 240 -3.80 18.27 14.97
N SER A 241 -3.77 17.68 16.17
CA SER A 241 -4.98 17.22 16.90
C SER A 241 -5.68 18.37 17.63
N LEU A 242 -7.02 18.44 17.55
CA LEU A 242 -7.75 19.59 18.14
C LEU A 242 -7.68 19.53 19.65
N MET A 243 -7.80 18.32 20.19
CA MET A 243 -7.86 18.10 21.62
C MET A 243 -6.58 18.50 22.33
N SER A 244 -5.43 18.22 21.72
CA SER A 244 -4.11 18.61 22.23
C SER A 244 -3.87 20.11 22.10
N VAL A 245 -4.29 20.75 21.00
CA VAL A 245 -4.20 22.21 20.84
C VAL A 245 -5.05 22.94 21.88
N GLU A 246 -6.29 22.50 22.10
CA GLU A 246 -7.18 23.13 23.07
C GLU A 246 -6.68 22.91 24.52
N ARG A 247 -6.11 21.72 24.83
CA ARG A 247 -5.41 21.47 26.11
C ARG A 247 -4.18 22.34 26.31
N ALA A 248 -3.32 22.44 25.31
CA ALA A 248 -2.13 23.28 25.37
C ALA A 248 -2.50 24.76 25.54
N GLY A 249 -3.54 25.21 24.86
CA GLY A 249 -4.08 26.57 25.00
C GLY A 249 -4.58 26.87 26.41
N LEU A 250 -5.21 25.90 27.10
CA LEU A 250 -5.61 26.05 28.50
C LEU A 250 -4.41 26.16 29.43
N ALA A 251 -3.39 25.29 29.25
CA ALA A 251 -2.18 25.31 30.06
C ALA A 251 -1.40 26.63 29.95
N THR A 252 -1.46 27.32 28.80
CA THR A 252 -0.85 28.65 28.64
C THR A 252 -1.64 29.79 29.26
N THR A 253 -2.93 29.59 29.55
CA THR A 253 -3.82 30.60 30.15
C THR A 253 -3.94 30.49 31.67
N THR A 254 -3.46 29.40 32.27
CA THR A 254 -3.35 29.27 33.73
C THR A 254 -2.08 30.00 34.21
N PRO A 255 -2.18 31.07 35.02
CA PRO A 255 -1.05 31.88 35.47
C PRO A 255 -0.13 31.15 36.47
#